data_AF-A0A0C3RZE8-F1
#
_entry.id   AF-A0A0C3RZE8-F1
#
_cell.length_a   1.000
_cell.length_b   1.000
_cell.length_c   1.000
_cell.angle_alpha   90.00
_cell.angle_beta   90.00
_cell.angle_gamma   90.00
#
_symmetry.space_group_name_H-M   'P 1'
#
loop_
_entity.id
_entity.type
_entity.pdbx_description
1 polymer ?
#
loop_
_entity_poly.entity_id
_entity_poly.type
_entity_poly.pdbx_seq_one_letter_code
_entity_poly.pdbx_strand_id
1 'polypeptide(L)'
;RAAEGAIAGALVVERNVLEWRFDPRSDARVPVADRYDLRVIVFCSEGYASSLAAASLRDLGLLNATDMVGGYKAWKAAGLPAEVEVLATGLPAEEYSFA
;
A
#
# COMPACT_ATOMS: atom_id res chain seq x y z
N ARG A 1 3.30 -9.05 13.28
CA ARG A 1 3.61 -7.81 12.52
C ARG A 1 4.95 -7.16 12.88
N ALA A 2 5.61 -7.52 13.98
CA ALA A 2 6.86 -6.86 14.41
C ALA A 2 8.18 -7.50 13.89
N ALA A 3 8.13 -8.52 13.02
CA ALA A 3 9.34 -9.27 12.62
C ALA A 3 9.91 -8.86 11.25
N GLU A 4 9.15 -8.14 10.42
CA GLU A 4 9.54 -7.81 9.06
C GLU A 4 9.40 -6.30 8.84
N GLY A 5 10.46 -5.66 8.34
CA GLY A 5 10.50 -4.21 8.11
C GLY A 5 9.47 -3.71 7.10
N ALA A 6 9.29 -2.40 7.05
CA ALA A 6 8.44 -1.71 6.08
C ALA A 6 9.29 -1.04 5.00
N ILE A 7 8.69 -0.78 3.83
CA ILE A 7 9.27 0.11 2.82
C ILE A 7 8.87 1.54 3.19
N ALA A 8 9.84 2.45 3.36
CA ALA A 8 9.55 3.84 3.68
C ALA A 8 8.70 4.49 2.58
N GLY A 9 7.70 5.27 2.99
CA GLY A 9 6.68 5.82 2.10
C GLY A 9 5.52 4.86 1.78
N ALA A 10 5.57 3.59 2.20
CA ALA A 10 4.43 2.69 2.08
C ALA A 10 3.33 3.04 3.09
N LEU A 11 2.09 3.05 2.61
CA LEU A 11 0.92 3.21 3.46
C LEU A 11 0.54 1.87 4.09
N VAL A 12 0.46 1.84 5.43
CA VAL A 12 -0.06 0.69 6.15
C VAL A 12 -1.59 0.76 6.14
N VAL A 13 -2.21 -0.19 5.45
CA VAL A 13 -3.67 -0.32 5.36
C VAL A 13 -4.08 -1.72 5.78
N GLU A 14 -5.02 -1.81 6.71
CA GLU A 14 -5.60 -3.10 7.10
C GLU A 14 -6.32 -3.74 5.93
N ARG A 15 -6.17 -5.07 5.76
CA ARG A 15 -6.84 -5.75 4.64
C ARG A 15 -8.35 -5.56 4.71
N ASN A 16 -8.96 -5.65 5.89
CA ASN A 16 -10.41 -5.55 6.05
C ASN A 16 -11.01 -4.22 5.61
N VAL A 17 -10.21 -3.16 5.49
CA VAL A 17 -10.69 -1.81 5.15
C VAL A 17 -10.24 -1.36 3.75
N LEU A 18 -9.48 -2.21 3.06
CA LEU A 18 -8.74 -1.82 1.87
C LEU A 18 -9.64 -1.23 0.78
N GLU A 19 -10.76 -1.88 0.48
CA GLU A 19 -11.64 -1.51 -0.62
C GLU A 19 -12.21 -0.11 -0.43
N TRP A 20 -12.85 0.18 0.71
CA TRP A 20 -13.43 1.51 0.92
C TRP A 20 -12.39 2.57 1.24
N ARG A 21 -11.18 2.20 1.69
CA ARG A 21 -10.06 3.15 1.79
C ARG A 21 -9.54 3.54 0.41
N PHE A 22 -9.70 2.71 -0.61
CA PHE A 22 -9.20 2.96 -1.95
C PHE A 22 -10.28 3.30 -3.00
N ASP A 23 -11.57 3.29 -2.65
CA ASP A 23 -12.63 3.79 -3.53
C ASP A 23 -12.62 5.34 -3.55
N PRO A 24 -12.35 6.01 -4.68
CA PRO A 24 -12.40 7.47 -4.81
C PRO A 24 -13.74 8.11 -4.43
N ARG A 25 -14.83 7.34 -4.45
CA ARG A 25 -16.18 7.81 -4.06
C ARG A 25 -16.46 7.67 -2.57
N SER A 26 -15.60 6.98 -1.83
CA SER A 26 -15.78 6.76 -0.39
C SER A 26 -15.34 8.00 0.39
N ASP A 27 -16.19 8.48 1.30
CA ASP A 27 -15.86 9.57 2.22
C ASP A 27 -14.70 9.22 3.17
N ALA A 28 -14.46 7.93 3.40
CA ALA A 28 -13.40 7.41 4.26
C ALA A 28 -12.12 7.03 3.47
N ARG A 29 -12.02 7.41 2.20
CA ARG A 29 -10.86 7.08 1.37
C ARG A 29 -9.56 7.66 1.91
N VAL A 30 -8.43 7.03 1.61
CA VAL A 30 -7.12 7.66 1.82
C VAL A 30 -6.97 8.86 0.87
N PRO A 31 -6.29 9.95 1.28
CA PRO A 31 -6.17 11.15 0.45
C PRO A 31 -5.63 10.89 -0.96
N VAL A 32 -4.66 9.99 -1.10
CA VAL A 32 -4.05 9.61 -2.38
C VAL A 32 -5.01 8.85 -3.32
N ALA A 33 -6.06 8.22 -2.78
CA ALA A 33 -7.02 7.42 -3.54
C ALA A 33 -8.13 8.28 -4.17
N ASP A 34 -7.77 9.38 -4.86
CA ASP A 34 -8.74 10.35 -5.41
C ASP A 34 -9.23 10.05 -6.83
N ARG A 35 -8.68 9.01 -7.48
CA ARG A 35 -8.98 8.61 -8.87
C ARG A 35 -8.76 7.11 -9.09
N TYR A 36 -9.37 6.56 -10.14
CA TYR A 36 -9.30 5.11 -10.44
C TYR A 36 -8.07 4.68 -11.27
N ASP A 37 -7.38 5.60 -11.93
CA ASP A 37 -6.19 5.30 -12.74
C ASP A 37 -4.89 5.20 -11.93
N LEU A 38 -4.98 5.25 -10.60
CA LEU A 38 -3.86 5.09 -9.68
C LEU A 38 -3.17 3.75 -9.84
N ARG A 39 -1.84 3.80 -9.87
CA ARG A 39 -1.01 2.59 -9.77
C ARG A 39 -0.74 2.27 -8.32
N VAL A 40 -1.51 1.31 -7.81
CA VAL A 40 -1.40 0.82 -6.44
C VAL A 40 -0.58 -0.47 -6.46
N ILE A 41 0.55 -0.47 -5.73
CA ILE A 41 1.38 -1.66 -5.56
C ILE A 41 1.20 -2.13 -4.12
N VAL A 42 0.57 -3.30 -3.95
CA VAL A 42 0.33 -3.91 -2.64
C VAL A 42 1.40 -4.96 -2.38
N PHE A 43 1.91 -5.07 -1.16
CA PHE A 43 2.82 -6.14 -0.80
C PHE A 43 2.52 -6.66 0.59
N CYS A 44 2.73 -7.96 0.78
CA CYS A 44 2.86 -8.57 2.09
C CYS A 44 4.25 -9.20 2.22
N SER A 45 4.46 -10.06 3.22
CA SER A 45 5.72 -10.77 3.45
C SER A 45 6.22 -11.56 2.23
N GLU A 46 5.31 -12.31 1.58
CA GLU A 46 5.66 -13.35 0.59
C GLU A 46 4.89 -13.23 -0.74
N GLY A 47 3.96 -12.28 -0.86
CA GLY A 47 3.16 -12.06 -2.06
C GLY A 47 1.75 -12.68 -2.02
N TYR A 48 1.51 -13.75 -1.26
CA TYR A 48 0.24 -14.50 -1.31
C TYR A 48 -1.01 -13.66 -1.01
N ALA A 49 -1.00 -12.95 0.11
CA ALA A 49 -2.14 -12.12 0.51
C ALA A 49 -2.25 -10.85 -0.33
N SER A 50 -1.12 -10.29 -0.78
CA SER A 50 -1.13 -9.07 -1.60
C SER A 50 -1.67 -9.31 -3.00
N SER A 51 -1.48 -10.48 -3.60
CA SER A 51 -2.09 -10.79 -4.90
C SER A 51 -3.61 -10.78 -4.84
N LEU A 52 -4.20 -11.32 -3.76
CA LEU A 52 -5.66 -11.27 -3.54
C LEU A 52 -6.15 -9.85 -3.27
N ALA A 53 -5.39 -9.07 -2.50
CA ALA A 53 -5.70 -7.65 -2.27
C ALA A 53 -5.67 -6.85 -3.59
N ALA A 54 -4.67 -7.07 -4.43
CA ALA A 54 -4.57 -6.44 -5.74
C ALA A 54 -5.75 -6.83 -6.65
N ALA A 55 -6.16 -8.10 -6.64
CA ALA A 55 -7.36 -8.54 -7.37
C ALA A 55 -8.62 -7.79 -6.90
N SER A 56 -8.87 -7.69 -5.59
CA SER A 56 -10.02 -6.96 -5.05
C SER A 56 -10.01 -5.46 -5.42
N LEU A 57 -8.84 -4.82 -5.47
CA LEU A 57 -8.72 -3.44 -5.93
C LEU A 57 -9.04 -3.29 -7.42
N ARG A 58 -8.65 -4.27 -8.24
CA ARG A 58 -9.01 -4.30 -9.66
C ARG A 58 -10.51 -4.46 -9.85
N ASP A 59 -11.15 -5.32 -9.06
CA ASP A 59 -12.61 -5.51 -9.07
C ASP A 59 -13.37 -4.22 -8.68
N LEU A 60 -12.77 -3.41 -7.79
CA LEU A 60 -13.29 -2.09 -7.43
C LEU A 60 -13.17 -1.05 -8.56
N GLY A 61 -12.31 -1.29 -9.55
CA GLY A 61 -12.07 -0.41 -10.70
C GLY A 61 -10.67 0.19 -10.78
N LEU A 62 -9.77 -0.10 -9.82
CA LEU A 62 -8.37 0.31 -9.88
C LEU A 62 -7.58 -0.65 -10.78
N LEU A 63 -7.75 -0.52 -12.10
CA LEU A 63 -7.22 -1.47 -13.08
C LEU A 63 -5.68 -1.54 -13.11
N ASN A 64 -5.01 -0.53 -12.59
CA ASN A 64 -3.56 -0.45 -12.47
C ASN A 64 -3.03 -1.02 -11.14
N ALA A 65 -3.90 -1.59 -10.30
CA ALA A 65 -3.50 -2.27 -9.08
C ALA A 65 -2.78 -3.60 -9.38
N THR A 66 -1.67 -3.82 -8.69
CA THR A 66 -0.82 -5.00 -8.80
C THR A 66 -0.15 -5.29 -7.46
N ASP A 67 0.46 -6.45 -7.32
CA ASP A 67 1.29 -6.79 -6.17
C ASP A 67 2.77 -6.95 -6.49
N MET A 68 3.57 -6.98 -5.43
CA MET A 68 5.01 -7.26 -5.50
C MET A 68 5.26 -8.77 -5.46
N VAL A 69 5.82 -9.31 -6.55
CA VAL A 69 6.16 -10.74 -6.64
C VAL A 69 7.14 -11.13 -5.53
N GLY A 70 6.78 -12.16 -4.76
CA GLY A 70 7.58 -12.65 -3.62
C GLY A 70 7.58 -11.73 -2.40
N GLY A 71 6.80 -10.66 -2.42
CA GLY A 71 6.59 -9.74 -1.31
C GLY A 71 7.86 -9.05 -0.81
N TYR A 72 7.81 -8.57 0.44
CA TYR A 72 8.92 -7.84 1.06
C TYR A 72 10.20 -8.69 1.19
N LYS A 73 10.08 -10.01 1.32
CA LYS A 73 11.25 -10.90 1.34
C LYS A 73 12.03 -10.84 0.02
N ALA A 74 11.34 -10.86 -1.12
CA ALA A 74 11.97 -10.73 -2.43
C ALA A 74 12.59 -9.33 -2.63
N TRP A 75 11.91 -8.27 -2.17
CA TRP A 75 12.45 -6.90 -2.17
C TRP A 75 13.78 -6.81 -1.43
N LYS A 76 13.83 -7.33 -0.20
CA LYS A 76 15.07 -7.37 0.60
C LYS A 76 16.15 -8.25 -0.04
N ALA A 77 15.77 -9.40 -0.59
CA ALA A 77 16.72 -10.30 -1.25
C ALA A 77 17.35 -9.66 -2.51
N ALA A 78 16.62 -8.77 -3.18
CA ALA A 78 17.12 -7.97 -4.30
C ALA A 78 18.05 -6.81 -3.85
N GLY A 79 18.27 -6.63 -2.54
CA GLY A 79 19.11 -5.55 -2.01
C GLY A 79 18.50 -4.16 -2.18
N LEU A 80 17.18 -4.08 -2.37
CA LEU A 80 16.50 -2.80 -2.57
C LEU A 80 16.33 -2.06 -1.24
N PRO A 81 16.35 -0.71 -1.23
CA PRO A 81 16.24 0.07 -0.01
C PRO A 81 14.92 -0.20 0.71
N ALA A 82 15.00 -0.55 1.99
CA ALA A 82 13.83 -0.52 2.87
C ALA A 82 13.50 0.92 3.29
N GLU A 83 14.50 1.81 3.31
CA GLU A 83 14.35 3.24 3.46
C GLU A 83 14.53 3.89 2.09
N VAL A 84 13.43 4.23 1.43
CA VAL A 84 13.45 5.14 0.29
C VAL A 84 13.30 6.55 0.84
N GLU A 85 14.27 7.44 0.59
CA GLU A 85 14.11 8.86 0.86
C GLU A 85 12.89 9.37 0.09
N VAL A 86 11.84 9.73 0.82
CA VAL A 86 10.69 10.41 0.26
C VAL A 86 11.10 11.87 0.10
N LEU A 87 11.26 12.34 -1.14
CA LEU A 87 11.25 13.78 -1.41
C LEU A 87 9.86 14.29 -1.01
N ALA A 88 9.81 14.92 0.17
CA ALA A 88 8.58 15.33 0.81
C ALA A 88 7.81 16.32 -0.08
N THR A 89 6.80 15.84 -0.80
CA THR A 89 5.66 16.66 -1.20
C THR A 89 4.58 16.55 -0.13
N GLY A 90 4.78 17.34 0.92
CA GLY A 90 3.81 17.95 1.83
C GLY A 90 2.61 17.16 2.32
N LEU A 91 2.72 16.58 3.52
CA LEU A 91 1.74 16.71 4.62
C LEU A 91 2.52 16.61 5.97
N PRO A 92 2.20 17.41 7.01
CA PRO A 92 2.90 17.34 8.29
C PRO A 92 2.55 16.05 9.06
N ALA A 93 3.55 15.50 9.75
CA ALA A 93 3.55 14.19 10.41
C ALA A 93 2.75 14.11 11.72
N GLU A 94 1.70 14.92 11.91
CA GLU A 94 1.07 15.09 13.23
C GLU A 94 -0.19 14.23 13.46
N GLU A 95 -0.69 13.49 12.46
CA GLU A 95 -1.93 12.70 12.61
C GLU A 95 -1.75 11.18 12.82
N TYR A 96 -0.52 10.69 12.95
CA TYR A 96 -0.27 9.27 13.25
C TYR A 96 0.11 9.05 14.72
N SER A 97 -0.75 9.48 15.65
CA SER A 97 -0.70 9.01 17.04
C SER A 97 -1.65 7.82 17.22
N PHE A 98 -1.07 6.65 17.47
CA PHE A 98 -1.77 5.48 17.97
C PHE A 98 -2.45 5.81 19.31
N ALA A 99 -3.74 5.52 19.40
CA ALA A 99 -4.47 5.23 20.63
C ALA A 99 -5.25 3.93 20.41
#